data_AF-A0A931RH32-F1
#
_entry.id   AF-A0A931RH32-F1
#
_cell.length_a   1.000
_cell.length_b   1.000
_cell.length_c   1.000
_cell.angle_alpha   90.00
_cell.angle_beta   90.00
_cell.angle_gamma   90.00
#
_symmetry.space_group_name_H-M   'P 1'
#
loop_
_entity.id
_entity.type
_entity.pdbx_description
1 polymer ?
#
loop_
_entity_poly.entity_id
_entity_poly.type
_entity_poly.pdbx_seq_one_letter_code
_entity_poly.pdbx_strand_id
1 'polypeptide(L)'
;MVDSQKDKVAIINEISKALDDMVFGSVELYVQNSKVTQITVRHIRKTNVLAKSESKKSESSKNEKKLLTNRKNVNILANVD
;
A
#
# COMPACT_ATOMS: atom_id res chain seq x y z
N MET A 1 -28.91 -8.02 -37.48
CA MET A 1 -27.60 -7.84 -36.81
C MET A 1 -27.48 -8.99 -35.82
N VAL A 2 -26.61 -9.97 -36.07
CA VAL A 2 -26.55 -11.22 -35.30
C VAL A 2 -25.35 -11.14 -34.37
N ASP A 3 -25.57 -10.83 -33.10
CA ASP A 3 -24.53 -10.95 -32.09
C ASP A 3 -24.38 -12.45 -31.77
N SER A 4 -23.31 -13.06 -32.28
CA SER A 4 -23.08 -14.50 -32.10
C SER A 4 -22.85 -14.80 -30.61
N GLN A 5 -23.41 -15.90 -30.10
CA GLN A 5 -23.16 -16.33 -28.72
C GLN A 5 -21.66 -16.49 -28.43
N LYS A 6 -20.87 -16.82 -29.45
CA LYS A 6 -19.41 -16.90 -29.37
C LYS A 6 -18.76 -15.56 -29.00
N ASP A 7 -19.30 -14.45 -29.49
CA ASP A 7 -18.76 -13.11 -29.24
C ASP A 7 -19.04 -12.66 -27.80
N LYS A 8 -20.21 -13.03 -27.26
CA LYS A 8 -20.55 -12.78 -25.85
C LYS A 8 -19.61 -13.52 -24.90
N VAL A 9 -19.33 -14.80 -25.20
CA VAL A 9 -18.40 -15.61 -24.40
C VAL A 9 -16.98 -15.01 -24.46
N ALA A 10 -16.54 -14.52 -25.63
CA ALA A 10 -15.23 -13.89 -25.77
C ALA A 10 -15.09 -12.63 -24.90
N ILE A 11 -16.10 -11.74 -24.92
CA ILE A 11 -16.10 -10.51 -24.13
C ILE A 11 -16.09 -10.81 -22.62
N ILE A 12 -16.93 -11.75 -22.17
CA ILE A 12 -16.98 -12.15 -20.76
C ILE A 12 -15.62 -12.70 -20.31
N ASN A 13 -14.99 -13.54 -21.12
CA ASN A 13 -13.68 -14.10 -20.80
C ASN A 13 -12.59 -13.02 -20.72
N GLU A 14 -12.63 -12.03 -21.60
CA GLU A 14 -11.69 -10.90 -21.56
C GLU A 14 -11.85 -10.06 -20.29
N ILE A 15 -13.09 -9.79 -19.87
CA ILE A 15 -13.39 -9.08 -18.63
C ILE A 15 -12.93 -9.89 -17.41
N SER A 16 -13.26 -11.17 -17.35
CA SER A 16 -12.84 -12.04 -16.25
C SER A 16 -11.32 -12.08 -16.12
N LYS A 17 -10.62 -12.27 -17.24
CA LYS A 17 -9.15 -12.27 -17.25
C LYS A 17 -8.57 -10.93 -16.77
N ALA A 18 -9.11 -9.81 -17.23
CA ALA A 18 -8.66 -8.48 -16.80
C ALA A 18 -8.87 -8.23 -15.29
N LEU A 19 -9.95 -8.79 -14.71
CA LEU A 19 -10.20 -8.72 -13.28
C LEU A 19 -9.26 -9.65 -12.49
N ASP A 20 -9.01 -10.86 -12.99
CA ASP A 20 -8.12 -11.84 -12.34
C ASP A 20 -6.65 -11.39 -12.34
N ASP A 21 -6.20 -10.73 -13.41
CA ASP A 21 -4.82 -10.25 -13.55
C ASP A 21 -4.51 -9.04 -12.64
N MET A 22 -5.52 -8.45 -11.98
CA MET A 22 -5.39 -7.19 -11.25
C MET A 22 -5.58 -7.35 -9.73
N VAL A 23 -4.59 -6.89 -8.95
CA VAL A 23 -4.68 -6.88 -7.48
C VAL A 23 -5.57 -5.75 -6.95
N PHE A 24 -5.45 -4.55 -7.55
CA PHE A 24 -6.22 -3.38 -7.20
C PHE A 24 -6.45 -2.52 -8.44
N GLY A 25 -7.70 -2.09 -8.64
CA GLY A 25 -8.05 -1.18 -9.73
C GLY A 25 -9.48 -1.35 -10.21
N SER A 26 -9.73 -1.01 -11.48
CA SER A 26 -11.02 -1.12 -12.12
C SER A 26 -10.91 -1.58 -13.57
N VAL A 27 -11.93 -2.28 -14.04
CA VAL A 27 -12.19 -2.53 -15.47
C VAL A 27 -13.34 -1.63 -15.89
N GLU A 28 -13.13 -0.89 -16.97
CA GLU A 28 -14.07 0.09 -17.53
C GLU A 28 -14.53 -0.40 -18.91
N LEU A 29 -15.86 -0.38 -19.12
CA LEU A 29 -16.50 -0.84 -20.34
C LEU A 29 -17.19 0.33 -21.04
N TYR A 30 -16.86 0.53 -22.31
CA TYR A 30 -17.52 1.52 -23.16
C TYR A 30 -18.48 0.78 -24.09
N VAL A 31 -19.75 1.16 -24.03
CA VAL A 31 -20.84 0.51 -24.76
C VAL A 31 -21.55 1.53 -25.65
N GLN A 32 -21.69 1.20 -26.93
CA GLN A 32 -22.45 1.99 -27.89
C GLN A 32 -23.34 1.06 -28.72
N ASN A 33 -24.59 1.44 -28.96
CA ASN A 33 -25.54 0.64 -29.73
C ASN A 33 -25.64 -0.82 -29.24
N SER A 34 -25.66 -1.02 -27.92
CA SER A 34 -25.68 -2.33 -27.26
C SER A 34 -24.46 -3.22 -27.55
N LYS A 35 -23.35 -2.64 -28.02
CA LYS A 35 -22.08 -3.33 -28.29
C LYS A 35 -20.96 -2.73 -27.47
N VAL A 36 -20.13 -3.58 -26.88
CA VAL A 36 -18.88 -3.16 -26.25
C VAL A 36 -17.93 -2.71 -27.36
N THR A 37 -17.46 -1.47 -27.27
CA THR A 37 -16.53 -0.87 -28.25
C THR A 37 -15.11 -0.76 -27.71
N GLN A 38 -14.96 -0.69 -26.39
CA GLN A 38 -13.66 -0.61 -25.73
C GLN A 38 -13.75 -1.18 -24.31
N ILE A 39 -12.70 -1.91 -23.93
CA ILE A 39 -12.43 -2.36 -22.57
C ILE A 39 -11.13 -1.68 -22.12
N THR A 40 -11.12 -1.09 -20.93
CA THR A 40 -9.93 -0.43 -20.37
C THR A 40 -9.68 -0.95 -18.96
N VAL A 41 -8.41 -1.19 -18.63
CA VAL A 41 -8.00 -1.68 -17.31
C VAL A 41 -7.17 -0.60 -16.61
N ARG A 42 -7.68 -0.11 -15.48
CA ARG A 42 -7.01 0.88 -14.65
C ARG A 42 -6.40 0.21 -13.43
N HIS A 43 -5.09 0.08 -13.43
CA HIS A 43 -4.35 -0.43 -12.28
C HIS A 43 -4.19 0.66 -11.21
N ILE A 44 -4.63 0.38 -9.98
CA ILE A 44 -4.47 1.28 -8.85
C ILE A 44 -3.38 0.72 -7.94
N ARG A 45 -2.22 1.37 -7.89
CA ARG A 45 -1.17 1.01 -6.95
C ARG A 45 -1.39 1.72 -5.62
N LYS A 46 -1.65 0.97 -4.54
CA LYS A 46 -1.58 1.52 -3.19
C LYS A 46 -0.15 1.98 -2.92
N THR A 47 0.00 3.25 -2.60
CA THR A 47 1.28 3.82 -2.19
C THR A 47 1.31 3.91 -0.67
N ASN A 48 2.44 3.56 -0.07
CA ASN A 48 2.68 3.80 1.35
C ASN A 48 2.96 5.29 1.53
N VAL A 49 1.93 6.12 1.42
CA VAL A 49 1.99 7.46 1.98
C VAL A 49 1.97 7.23 3.48
N LEU A 50 3.13 7.32 4.13
CA LEU A 50 3.18 7.63 5.55
C LEU A 50 2.39 8.92 5.67
N ALA A 51 1.11 8.82 6.04
CA ALA A 51 0.36 9.96 6.49
C ALA A 51 1.21 10.52 7.62
N LYS A 52 1.91 11.63 7.35
CA LYS A 52 2.68 12.34 8.34
C LYS A 52 1.63 12.86 9.29
N SER A 53 1.28 12.02 10.27
CA SER A 53 0.38 12.41 11.33
C SER A 53 1.02 13.66 11.90
N GLU A 54 0.28 14.76 11.88
CA GLU A 54 0.58 15.91 12.72
C GLU A 54 0.32 15.53 14.19
N SER A 55 0.98 14.47 14.66
CA SER A 55 1.07 14.12 16.06
C SER A 55 2.20 14.95 16.65
N LYS A 56 1.85 16.17 17.05
CA LYS A 56 2.57 16.89 18.10
C LYS A 56 2.69 15.99 19.33
N LYS A 57 3.91 15.89 19.86
CA LYS A 57 4.31 15.48 21.22
C LYS A 57 3.91 14.08 21.71
N SER A 58 4.91 13.18 21.77
CA SER A 58 5.45 12.67 23.04
C SER A 58 6.64 11.73 22.79
N GLU A 59 7.83 12.28 22.55
CA GLU A 59 9.08 11.56 22.76
C GLU A 59 9.38 11.52 24.26
N SER A 60 8.79 10.57 24.97
CA SER A 60 9.20 10.21 26.31
C SER A 60 9.03 8.72 26.48
N SER A 61 10.06 7.93 26.13
CA SER A 61 10.37 6.60 26.71
C SER A 61 11.42 5.83 25.90
N LYS A 62 12.64 6.37 25.66
CA LYS A 62 13.79 5.52 25.23
C LYS A 62 15.16 5.91 25.80
N ASN A 63 15.28 6.84 26.76
CA ASN A 63 16.59 7.26 27.30
C ASN A 63 16.89 6.92 28.77
N GLU A 64 16.05 6.16 29.49
CA GLU A 64 16.40 5.79 30.88
C GLU A 64 17.49 4.72 31.00
N LYS A 65 17.65 3.83 30.01
CA LYS A 65 18.65 2.74 30.12
C LYS A 65 20.09 3.13 29.79
N LYS A 66 20.34 4.35 29.28
CA LYS A 66 21.71 4.80 28.92
C LYS A 66 22.38 5.71 29.97
N LEU A 67 21.64 6.17 30.98
CA LEU A 67 22.17 7.04 32.05
C LEU A 67 22.73 6.25 33.25
N LEU A 68 22.29 5.00 33.45
CA LEU A 68 22.72 4.15 34.57
C LEU A 68 24.06 3.42 34.36
N THR A 69 24.57 3.36 33.13
CA THR A 69 25.85 2.71 32.83
C THR A 69 27.04 3.67 32.93
N ASN A 70 26.85 4.98 32.73
CA ASN A 70 27.95 5.94 32.84
C ASN A 70 28.28 6.40 34.28
N ARG A 71 27.43 6.09 35.27
CA ARG A 71 27.70 6.42 36.68
C ARG A 71 28.49 5.36 37.45
N LYS A 72 28.70 4.16 36.88
CA LYS A 72 29.46 3.10 37.57
C LYS A 72 30.97 3.14 37.37
N ASN A 73 31.47 3.99 36.46
CA ASN A 73 32.89 4.01 36.09
C ASN A 73 33.68 5.24 36.58
N VAL A 74 33.13 6.06 37.49
CA VAL A 74 33.83 7.22 38.05
C VAL A 74 33.86 7.17 39.57
N ASN A 75 34.42 6.10 40.13
CA ASN A 75 34.82 6.09 41.54
C ASN A 75 36.00 5.14 41.81
N ILE A 76 37.03 5.23 40.97
CA ILE A 76 38.36 4.66 41.24
C ILE A 76 39.37 5.79 41.04
N LEU A 77 39.63 6.56 42.11
CA LEU A 77 40.79 7.43 42.40
C LEU A 77 40.34 8.62 43.26
N ALA A 78 40.09 8.38 44.55
CA ALA A 78 40.23 9.38 45.60
C ALA A 78 40.29 8.62 46.92
N ASN A 79 41.52 8.32 47.35
CA ASN A 79 41.96 8.16 48.74
C ASN A 79 43.46 7.82 48.68
N VAL A 80 44.25 8.85 48.38
CA VAL A 80 45.63 8.94 48.84
C VAL A 80 45.58 9.98 49.96
N ASP A 81 45.73 9.50 51.19
CA ASP A 81 46.45 10.12 52.30
C ASP A 81 46.62 9.06 53.39
#